data_AF-A0A0Q3SM79-F1
#
_entry.id   AF-A0A0Q3SM79-F1
#
_cell.length_a   1.000
_cell.length_b   1.000
_cell.length_c   1.000
_cell.angle_alpha   90.00
_cell.angle_beta   90.00
_cell.angle_gamma   90.00
#
_symmetry.space_group_name_H-M   'P 1'
#
loop_
_entity.id
_entity.type
_entity.pdbx_description
1 polymer ?
#
loop_
_entity_poly.entity_id
_entity_poly.type
_entity_poly.pdbx_seq_one_letter_code
_entity_poly.pdbx_strand_id
1 'polypeptide(L)'
;MSEKILIQCPQCQSKIRIPKGKYITFTCQKCNNKLEYDDRSLYKKIDDSKGKKNISSLIIYLLTLILAFPITIILYQFLPVFDGFYKYEKIVLFVILTSILGFIFKKFNNLILVSFVIFINVFKLR
;
A
#
# COMPACT_ATOMS: atom_id res chain seq x y z
N MET A 1 17.89 -8.58 14.35
CA MET A 1 19.06 -9.03 13.56
C MET A 1 19.37 -7.98 12.51
N SER A 2 20.59 -7.44 12.45
CA SER A 2 20.98 -6.45 11.42
C SER A 2 21.30 -7.16 10.10
N GLU A 3 20.61 -6.78 9.01
CA GLU A 3 20.98 -7.25 7.66
C GLU A 3 22.42 -6.85 7.31
N LYS A 4 23.15 -7.74 6.64
CA LYS A 4 24.53 -7.52 6.20
C LYS A 4 24.57 -7.57 4.67
N ILE A 5 25.30 -6.65 4.05
CA ILE A 5 25.53 -6.62 2.59
C ILE A 5 26.97 -7.00 2.28
N LEU A 6 27.16 -7.49 1.05
CA LEU A 6 28.44 -7.92 0.52
C LEU A 6 28.94 -6.87 -0.46
N ILE A 7 30.04 -6.20 -0.12
CA ILE A 7 30.67 -5.18 -0.96
C ILE A 7 32.04 -5.66 -1.42
N GLN A 8 32.49 -5.12 -2.56
CA GLN A 8 33.84 -5.37 -3.05
C GLN A 8 34.76 -4.22 -2.63
N CYS A 9 35.94 -4.57 -2.11
CA CYS A 9 36.98 -3.59 -1.84
C CYS A 9 37.47 -2.97 -3.17
N PRO A 10 37.50 -1.64 -3.33
CA PRO A 10 37.90 -1.00 -4.59
C PRO A 10 39.39 -1.24 -4.92
N GLN A 11 40.21 -1.57 -3.92
CA GLN A 11 41.65 -1.72 -4.08
C GLN A 11 42.09 -3.15 -4.41
N CYS A 12 41.45 -4.15 -3.80
CA CYS A 12 41.86 -5.55 -3.97
C CYS A 12 40.73 -6.48 -4.42
N GLN A 13 39.56 -5.92 -4.74
CA GLN A 13 38.34 -6.61 -5.19
C GLN A 13 37.84 -7.71 -4.23
N SER A 14 38.36 -7.74 -3.00
CA SER A 14 37.97 -8.71 -2.00
C SER A 14 36.53 -8.44 -1.52
N LYS A 15 35.79 -9.53 -1.34
CA LYS A 15 34.39 -9.52 -0.89
C LYS A 15 34.34 -9.37 0.63
N ILE A 16 33.72 -8.30 1.13
CA ILE A 16 33.65 -7.96 2.55
C ILE A 16 32.18 -7.80 2.96
N ARG A 17 31.83 -8.31 4.15
CA ARG A 17 30.48 -8.20 4.71
C ARG A 17 30.41 -7.03 5.67
N ILE A 18 29.47 -6.11 5.43
CA ILE A 18 29.27 -4.92 6.24
C ILE A 18 27.79 -4.77 6.67
N PRO A 19 27.51 -4.17 7.83
CA PRO A 19 26.15 -3.84 8.25
C PRO A 19 25.49 -2.88 7.25
N LYS A 20 24.26 -3.21 6.88
CA LYS A 20 23.45 -2.51 5.89
C LYS A 20 22.88 -1.19 6.45
N GLY A 21 22.78 -0.16 5.61
CA GLY A 21 22.15 1.12 5.95
C GLY A 21 22.90 1.98 6.99
N LYS A 22 24.18 1.69 7.24
CA LYS A 22 25.02 2.44 8.19
C LYS A 22 26.22 3.07 7.49
N TYR A 23 26.69 4.15 8.09
CA TYR A 23 28.00 4.70 7.78
C TYR A 23 29.04 4.01 8.65
N ILE A 24 30.02 3.39 8.02
CA ILE A 24 31.08 2.70 8.72
C ILE A 24 32.43 2.93 8.04
N THR A 25 33.45 3.05 8.88
CA THR A 25 34.84 2.91 8.48
C THR A 25 35.30 1.49 8.83
N PHE A 26 35.85 0.78 7.86
CA PHE A 26 36.37 -0.57 8.07
C PHE A 26 37.74 -0.72 7.41
N THR A 27 38.54 -1.64 7.96
CA THR A 27 39.85 -1.96 7.39
C THR A 27 39.72 -3.21 6.54
N CYS A 28 40.19 -3.16 5.29
CA CYS A 28 40.19 -4.33 4.43
C CYS A 28 41.23 -5.35 4.93
N GLN A 29 40.81 -6.59 5.20
CA GLN A 29 41.71 -7.65 5.69
C GLN A 29 42.78 -8.09 4.68
N LYS A 30 42.61 -7.79 3.38
CA LYS A 30 43.56 -8.20 2.34
C LYS A 30 44.61 -7.13 2.00
N CYS A 31 44.23 -5.84 2.00
CA CYS A 31 45.14 -4.75 1.65
C CYS A 31 45.45 -3.81 2.83
N ASN A 32 44.92 -4.08 4.02
CA ASN A 32 45.04 -3.24 5.23
C ASN A 32 44.65 -1.77 5.08
N ASN A 33 44.02 -1.40 3.95
CA ASN A 33 43.57 -0.04 3.74
C ASN A 33 42.27 0.23 4.48
N LYS A 34 42.24 1.40 5.14
CA LYS A 34 41.03 1.94 5.77
C LYS A 34 40.13 2.50 4.69
N LEU A 35 38.90 2.03 4.67
CA LEU A 35 37.89 2.42 3.71
C LEU A 35 36.65 2.93 4.44
N GLU A 36 36.02 3.91 3.83
CA GLU A 36 34.80 4.53 4.30
C GLU A 36 33.65 4.12 3.38
N TYR A 37 32.55 3.66 3.98
CA TYR A 37 31.36 3.25 3.24
C TYR A 37 30.11 3.89 3.85
N ASP A 38 29.38 4.64 3.04
CA ASP A 38 28.12 5.27 3.41
C ASP A 38 26.95 4.66 2.62
N ASP A 39 26.16 3.82 3.28
CA ASP A 39 24.96 3.19 2.72
C ASP A 39 23.66 3.97 3.04
N ARG A 40 23.74 5.12 3.73
CA ARG A 40 22.55 5.83 4.24
C ARG A 40 21.69 6.43 3.13
N SER A 41 22.30 6.78 1.99
CA SER A 41 21.61 7.44 0.88
C SER A 41 20.73 6.50 0.05
N LEU A 42 21.15 5.24 -0.12
CA LEU A 42 20.40 4.21 -0.84
C LEU A 42 19.16 3.78 -0.05
N TYR A 43 19.29 3.67 1.27
CA TYR A 43 18.20 3.25 2.15
C TYR A 43 17.06 4.27 2.25
N LYS A 44 17.40 5.56 2.33
CA LYS A 44 16.41 6.64 2.39
C LYS A 44 15.44 6.60 1.19
N LYS A 45 15.95 6.29 -0.01
CA LYS A 45 15.14 6.15 -1.23
C LYS A 45 14.23 4.91 -1.25
N ILE A 46 14.64 3.83 -0.56
CA ILE A 46 13.86 2.58 -0.51
C ILE A 46 12.68 2.73 0.45
N ASP A 47 12.85 3.42 1.59
CA ASP A 47 11.76 3.66 2.53
C ASP A 47 10.69 4.61 1.96
N ASP A 48 11.09 5.64 1.21
CA ASP A 48 10.14 6.54 0.52
C ASP A 48 9.31 5.81 -0.56
N SER A 49 9.84 4.72 -1.13
CA SER A 49 9.12 3.91 -2.14
C SER A 49 8.10 2.95 -1.52
N LYS A 50 8.30 2.50 -0.27
CA LYS A 50 7.34 1.66 0.46
C LYS A 50 6.15 2.44 1.03
N GLY A 51 6.29 3.76 1.18
CA GLY A 51 5.24 4.66 1.65
C GLY A 51 4.21 5.10 0.60
N LYS A 52 4.32 4.62 -0.65
CA LYS A 52 3.35 4.95 -1.69
C LYS A 52 2.05 4.19 -1.42
N LYS A 53 1.19 4.74 -0.55
CA LYS A 53 -0.21 4.34 -0.41
C LYS A 53 -0.79 4.30 -1.84
N ASN A 54 -1.02 3.09 -2.33
CA ASN A 54 -1.47 2.86 -3.69
C ASN A 54 -2.71 3.73 -3.95
N ILE A 55 -2.58 4.71 -4.84
CA ILE A 55 -3.65 5.63 -5.24
C ILE A 55 -4.91 4.85 -5.63
N SER A 56 -4.72 3.65 -6.21
CA SER A 56 -5.76 2.65 -6.47
C SER A 56 -6.60 2.31 -5.23
N SER A 57 -5.99 2.08 -4.06
CA SER A 57 -6.72 1.77 -2.82
C SER A 57 -7.61 2.93 -2.35
N LEU A 58 -7.17 4.17 -2.58
CA LEU A 58 -7.93 5.36 -2.20
C LEU A 58 -9.11 5.59 -3.14
N ILE A 59 -8.90 5.37 -4.45
CA ILE A 59 -9.96 5.46 -5.47
C ILE A 59 -11.06 4.41 -5.22
N ILE A 60 -10.68 3.17 -4.91
CA ILE A 60 -11.64 2.09 -4.62
C ILE A 60 -12.46 2.42 -3.38
N TYR A 61 -11.83 2.94 -2.33
CA TYR A 61 -12.53 3.34 -1.11
C TYR A 61 -13.57 4.44 -1.40
N LEU A 62 -13.21 5.47 -2.17
CA LEU A 62 -14.13 6.53 -2.59
C LEU A 62 -15.31 6.00 -3.41
N LEU A 63 -15.05 5.13 -4.39
CA LEU A 63 -16.09 4.49 -5.20
C LEU A 63 -17.05 3.66 -4.35
N THR A 64 -16.52 2.92 -3.38
CA THR A 64 -17.32 2.10 -2.45
C THR A 64 -18.27 3.00 -1.64
N LEU A 65 -17.79 4.15 -1.17
CA LEU A 65 -18.58 5.09 -0.37
C LEU A 65 -19.70 5.75 -1.20
N ILE A 66 -19.38 6.16 -2.43
CA ILE A 66 -20.36 6.72 -3.39
C ILE A 66 -21.48 5.72 -3.70
N LEU A 67 -21.16 4.42 -3.83
CA LEU A 67 -22.16 3.38 -4.08
C LEU A 67 -22.93 2.98 -2.83
N ALA A 68 -22.27 2.89 -1.67
CA ALA A 68 -22.91 2.48 -0.42
C ALA A 68 -23.97 3.48 0.06
N PHE A 69 -23.72 4.78 -0.12
CA PHE A 69 -24.63 5.83 0.33
C PHE A 69 -26.06 5.73 -0.26
N PRO A 70 -26.28 5.74 -1.59
CA PRO A 70 -27.62 5.61 -2.16
C PRO A 70 -28.25 4.25 -1.86
N ILE A 71 -27.45 3.18 -1.83
CA ILE A 71 -27.95 1.83 -1.50
C ILE A 71 -28.51 1.82 -0.08
N THR A 72 -27.82 2.41 0.89
CA THR A 72 -28.33 2.47 2.27
C THR A 72 -29.60 3.30 2.42
N ILE A 73 -29.75 4.40 1.67
CA ILE A 73 -30.98 5.20 1.67
C ILE A 73 -32.15 4.38 1.14
N ILE A 74 -31.96 3.69 0.00
CA ILE A 74 -32.98 2.84 -0.60
C ILE A 74 -33.32 1.67 0.34
N LEU A 75 -32.32 0.96 0.86
CA LEU A 75 -32.54 -0.16 1.78
C LEU A 75 -33.35 0.29 3.00
N TYR A 76 -33.01 1.45 3.57
CA TYR A 76 -33.73 1.99 4.71
C TYR A 76 -35.20 2.30 4.41
N GLN A 77 -35.52 2.68 3.18
CA GLN A 77 -36.91 2.90 2.77
C GLN A 77 -37.72 1.60 2.69
N PHE A 78 -37.07 0.46 2.46
CA PHE A 78 -37.72 -0.84 2.30
C PHE A 78 -37.66 -1.74 3.54
N LEU A 79 -36.70 -1.53 4.46
CA LEU A 79 -36.67 -2.27 5.72
C LEU A 79 -37.64 -1.65 6.73
N PRO A 80 -38.59 -2.42 7.29
CA PRO A 80 -39.38 -1.94 8.41
C PRO A 80 -38.44 -1.66 9.57
N VAL A 81 -38.46 -0.43 10.07
CA VAL A 81 -37.72 -0.03 11.27
C VAL A 81 -38.27 -0.87 12.41
N PHE A 82 -37.45 -1.76 12.97
CA PHE A 82 -37.85 -2.52 14.14
C PHE A 82 -37.88 -1.56 15.34
N ASP A 83 -39.08 -1.12 15.71
CA ASP A 83 -39.32 -0.29 16.89
C ASP A 83 -38.82 -1.01 18.14
N GLY A 84 -37.57 -0.75 18.55
CA GLY A 84 -37.03 -1.31 19.78
C GLY A 84 -35.51 -1.27 19.96
N PHE A 85 -34.72 -1.20 18.89
CA PHE A 85 -33.27 -1.38 19.01
C PHE A 85 -32.45 -0.20 18.49
N TYR A 86 -32.12 0.69 19.44
CA TYR A 86 -31.04 1.67 19.43
C TYR A 86 -31.04 2.76 18.35
N LYS A 87 -30.88 4.01 18.80
CA LYS A 87 -30.63 5.24 18.03
C LYS A 87 -29.50 5.15 16.97
N TYR A 88 -28.70 4.08 17.00
CA TYR A 88 -27.54 3.83 16.15
C TYR A 88 -27.76 2.80 15.03
N GLU A 89 -28.95 2.21 14.90
CA GLU A 89 -29.25 1.15 13.92
C GLU A 89 -28.85 1.54 12.48
N LYS A 90 -29.12 2.79 12.08
CA LYS A 90 -28.77 3.33 10.75
C LYS A 90 -27.26 3.37 10.52
N ILE A 91 -26.49 3.72 11.55
CA ILE A 91 -25.02 3.81 11.48
C ILE A 91 -24.43 2.40 11.40
N VAL A 92 -24.97 1.46 12.18
CA VAL A 92 -24.54 0.06 12.17
C VAL A 92 -24.78 -0.58 10.80
N LEU A 93 -25.95 -0.37 10.20
CA LEU A 93 -26.28 -0.91 8.87
C LEU A 93 -25.38 -0.32 7.79
N PHE A 94 -25.07 0.98 7.85
CA PHE A 94 -24.12 1.62 6.94
C PHE A 94 -22.70 1.06 7.08
N VAL A 95 -22.23 0.83 8.31
CA VAL A 95 -20.90 0.25 8.57
C VAL A 95 -20.83 -1.20 8.06
N ILE A 96 -21.87 -2.01 8.27
CA ILE A 96 -21.93 -3.38 7.76
C ILE A 96 -21.91 -3.38 6.24
N LEU A 97 -22.74 -2.54 5.59
CA LEU A 97 -22.84 -2.49 4.13
C LEU A 97 -21.53 -2.03 3.48
N THR A 98 -20.90 -0.99 4.03
CA THR A 98 -19.59 -0.51 3.55
C THR A 98 -18.48 -1.55 3.76
N SER A 99 -18.52 -2.31 4.86
CA SER A 99 -17.54 -3.37 5.12
C SER A 99 -17.70 -4.55 4.14
N ILE A 100 -18.94 -4.99 3.88
CA ILE A 100 -19.24 -6.05 2.89
C ILE A 100 -18.83 -5.62 1.49
N LEU A 101 -19.24 -4.43 1.06
CA LEU A 101 -18.84 -3.87 -0.23
C LEU A 101 -17.31 -3.77 -0.31
N GLY A 102 -16.65 -3.20 0.70
CA GLY A 102 -15.19 -3.09 0.74
C GLY A 102 -14.48 -4.45 0.59
N PHE A 103 -15.00 -5.52 1.22
CA PHE A 103 -14.47 -6.87 1.06
C PHE A 103 -14.64 -7.41 -0.36
N ILE A 104 -15.81 -7.20 -0.97
CA ILE A 104 -16.09 -7.59 -2.36
C ILE A 104 -15.17 -6.81 -3.32
N PHE A 105 -15.12 -5.49 -3.20
CA PHE A 105 -14.27 -4.62 -4.03
C PHE A 105 -12.78 -4.97 -3.90
N LYS A 106 -12.31 -5.31 -2.69
CA LYS A 106 -10.93 -5.76 -2.48
C LYS A 106 -10.63 -7.09 -3.19
N LYS A 107 -11.57 -8.04 -3.18
CA LYS A 107 -11.44 -9.33 -3.87
C LYS A 107 -11.47 -9.18 -5.40
N PHE A 108 -12.26 -8.24 -5.91
CA PHE A 108 -12.45 -8.00 -7.34
C PHE A 108 -11.60 -6.84 -7.91
N ASN A 109 -10.63 -6.34 -7.15
CA ASN A 109 -9.88 -5.14 -7.49
C ASN A 109 -9.28 -5.18 -8.93
N ASN A 110 -8.73 -6.32 -9.33
CA ASN A 110 -8.19 -6.50 -10.69
C ASN A 110 -9.26 -6.40 -11.78
N LEU A 111 -10.48 -6.89 -11.53
CA LEU A 111 -11.60 -6.83 -12.48
C LEU A 111 -12.15 -5.41 -12.63
N ILE A 112 -12.22 -4.67 -11.53
CA ILE A 112 -12.69 -3.26 -11.51
C ILE A 112 -11.72 -2.36 -12.26
N LEU A 113 -10.40 -2.54 -12.05
CA LEU A 113 -9.39 -1.77 -12.78
C LEU A 113 -9.44 -2.04 -14.29
N VAL A 114 -9.62 -3.30 -14.70
CA VAL A 114 -9.78 -3.66 -16.12
C VAL A 114 -11.06 -3.03 -16.71
N SER A 115 -12.18 -3.11 -15.99
CA SER A 115 -13.45 -2.49 -16.42
C SER A 115 -13.33 -0.98 -16.57
N PHE A 116 -12.67 -0.28 -15.64
CA PHE A 116 -12.49 1.17 -15.69
C PHE A 116 -11.57 1.61 -16.84
N VAL A 117 -10.50 0.86 -17.11
CA VAL A 117 -9.60 1.12 -18.25
C VAL A 117 -10.32 0.90 -19.57
N ILE A 118 -11.14 -0.15 -19.69
CA ILE A 118 -11.97 -0.38 -20.88
C ILE A 118 -12.98 0.75 -21.06
N PHE A 119 -13.66 1.18 -20.00
CA PHE A 119 -14.64 2.26 -20.05
C PHE A 119 -14.00 3.59 -20.50
N ILE A 120 -12.83 3.95 -19.97
CA ILE A 120 -12.09 5.15 -20.39
C ILE A 120 -11.65 5.04 -21.86
N ASN A 121 -11.14 3.89 -22.29
CA ASN A 121 -10.73 3.70 -23.69
C ASN A 121 -11.91 3.80 -24.66
N VAL A 122 -13.06 3.22 -24.31
CA VAL A 122 -14.29 3.30 -25.12
C VAL A 122 -14.80 4.75 -25.18
N PHE A 123 -14.73 5.50 -24.09
CA PHE A 123 -15.15 6.90 -24.07
C PHE A 123 -14.19 7.83 -24.84
N LYS A 124 -12.91 7.47 -24.95
CA LYS A 124 -11.90 8.24 -25.71
C LYS A 124 -12.01 8.04 -27.24
N LEU A 125 -12.70 6.99 -27.68
CA LEU A 125 -12.88 6.61 -29.09
C LEU A 125 -14.18 7.15 -29.71
N ARG A 126 -14.98 7.91 -28.96
CA ARG A 126 -16.25 8.48 -29.37
C ARG A 126 -16.20 10.00 -29.29
#